data_AF-A0A098GK76-F1
#
_entry.id   AF-A0A098GK76-F1
#
_cell.length_a   1.000
_cell.length_b   1.000
_cell.length_c   1.000
_cell.angle_alpha   90.00
_cell.angle_beta   90.00
_cell.angle_gamma   90.00
#
_symmetry.space_group_name_H-M   'P 1'
#
loop_
_entity.id
_entity.type
_entity.pdbx_description
1 polymer ?
#
loop_
_entity_poly.entity_id
_entity_poly.type
_entity_poly.pdbx_seq_one_letter_code
_entity_poly.pdbx_strand_id
1 'polypeptide(L)'
;MAFEEYYEEFADDKHQFFANVRSFADAEERAQTHHYGFLASNEKLIRKEYELLFERLKKDEINREIFWFYCYYCCIMLQNFHRAYGQDGKADEFLKLRLEIKKRLQKRGDTKPNEPTKLKKDKASEDSFFDYLGKTISKNLIELLTAPTKVSKIRDLVSTGNIYRIYWFFCRTSITKSFLLARDLELLDRLGSIFGRKIDADRIVDILETPNATLKVLSVGFFAFRFILNAAMLIKHTYGSKAERSDKDYDWWMRLKSELYKRHPVMINDVVWGSVNFITNYNSLVGIPDPVTGWIVVGFLFFDFCWFIYQRHLAQNEYRTKKSQLERDLAFYLRELQNEDLDDEKRKEYAQHCQLLKKQIDQLDIGWQALSSEFWFNSAAAMLLAVGFSASMIFTAPAMVIACYAICTFAVAMYLSAGAYKKYQEKSLQLEYANIHKSEITQEELAAATQAYVQARNEFIITMAKNVLMPTLFIVTYAICWEAALVLTAAYIGYQLYSAYTKHLEENAKGETVDSNIEMEDAPAESQSLLLGTGSSL
;
A
#
# COMPACT_ATOMS: atom_id res chain seq x y z
N MET A 1 -24.66 7.29 5.18
CA MET A 1 -25.38 8.52 4.81
C MET A 1 -24.61 9.49 3.89
N ALA A 2 -23.50 9.11 3.25
CA ALA A 2 -22.89 9.95 2.19
C ALA A 2 -22.40 9.14 0.98
N PHE A 3 -22.73 7.85 0.89
CA PHE A 3 -22.25 6.96 -0.18
C PHE A 3 -23.38 6.29 -0.97
N GLU A 4 -24.61 6.27 -0.44
CA GLU A 4 -25.75 5.63 -1.14
C GLU A 4 -26.46 6.57 -2.12
N GLU A 5 -26.40 7.89 -1.95
CA GLU A 5 -27.04 8.83 -2.89
C GLU A 5 -26.15 9.20 -4.11
N TYR A 6 -24.84 8.91 -4.08
CA TYR A 6 -23.88 9.46 -5.06
C TYR A 6 -23.42 8.48 -6.15
N TYR A 7 -23.63 7.17 -6.00
CA TYR A 7 -23.21 6.23 -7.07
C TYR A 7 -24.14 6.29 -8.28
N GLU A 8 -25.39 6.78 -8.14
CA GLU A 8 -26.35 6.85 -9.26
C GLU A 8 -25.87 7.83 -10.33
N GLU A 9 -25.45 9.03 -9.94
CA GLU A 9 -24.88 10.02 -10.87
C GLU A 9 -23.64 9.47 -11.59
N PHE A 10 -22.77 8.73 -10.88
CA PHE A 10 -21.58 8.15 -11.49
C PHE A 10 -21.91 6.96 -12.41
N ALA A 11 -22.88 6.12 -12.04
CA ALA A 11 -23.36 5.02 -12.88
C ALA A 11 -24.03 5.55 -14.15
N ASP A 12 -24.84 6.60 -14.03
CA ASP A 12 -25.47 7.28 -15.15
C ASP A 12 -24.44 7.94 -16.07
N ASP A 13 -23.40 8.58 -15.51
CA ASP A 13 -22.30 9.12 -16.31
C ASP A 13 -21.59 8.03 -17.11
N LYS A 14 -21.33 6.88 -16.50
CA LYS A 14 -20.74 5.71 -17.15
C LYS A 14 -21.64 5.19 -18.27
N HIS A 15 -22.93 5.01 -18.03
CA HIS A 15 -23.87 4.54 -19.05
C HIS A 15 -23.96 5.50 -20.22
N GLN A 16 -24.06 6.81 -19.95
CA GLN A 16 -24.06 7.84 -20.98
C GLN A 16 -22.75 7.90 -21.75
N PHE A 17 -21.60 7.64 -21.11
CA PHE A 17 -20.32 7.53 -21.79
C PHE A 17 -20.38 6.42 -22.86
N PHE A 18 -20.75 5.20 -22.48
CA PHE A 18 -20.82 4.08 -23.42
C PHE A 18 -21.91 4.27 -24.50
N ALA A 19 -23.00 4.97 -24.18
CA ALA A 19 -24.08 5.25 -25.12
C ALA A 19 -23.73 6.32 -26.16
N ASN A 20 -23.05 7.40 -25.76
CA ASN A 20 -23.03 8.65 -26.55
C ASN A 20 -21.63 9.14 -26.92
N VAL A 21 -20.57 8.70 -26.24
CA VAL A 21 -19.22 9.22 -26.47
C VAL A 21 -18.50 8.36 -27.50
N ARG A 22 -18.06 8.97 -28.61
CA ARG A 22 -17.48 8.26 -29.75
C ARG A 22 -16.10 8.75 -30.13
N SER A 23 -15.70 9.96 -29.72
CA SER A 23 -14.42 10.57 -30.07
C SER A 23 -13.65 11.09 -28.86
N PHE A 24 -12.32 11.23 -28.98
CA PHE A 24 -11.50 11.86 -27.94
C PHE A 24 -11.96 13.29 -27.61
N ALA A 25 -12.49 14.03 -28.58
CA ALA A 25 -13.04 15.36 -28.36
C ALA A 25 -14.30 15.29 -27.50
N ASP A 26 -15.22 14.35 -27.80
CA ASP A 26 -16.44 14.14 -27.02
C ASP A 26 -16.12 13.77 -25.57
N ALA A 27 -15.11 12.91 -25.36
CA ALA A 27 -14.67 12.53 -24.01
C ALA A 27 -14.06 13.70 -23.24
N GLU A 28 -13.31 14.58 -23.92
CA GLU A 28 -12.75 15.78 -23.32
C GLU A 28 -13.84 16.82 -23.00
N GLU A 29 -14.78 17.04 -23.90
CA GLU A 29 -15.93 17.93 -23.70
C GLU A 29 -16.79 17.45 -22.54
N ARG A 30 -17.16 16.17 -22.53
CA ARG A 30 -17.92 15.57 -21.43
C ARG A 30 -17.17 15.65 -20.10
N ALA A 31 -15.87 15.36 -20.07
CA ALA A 31 -15.11 15.46 -18.83
C ALA A 31 -14.97 16.91 -18.32
N GLN A 32 -15.14 17.91 -19.18
CA GLN A 32 -15.18 19.33 -18.82
C GLN A 32 -16.53 19.77 -18.24
N THR A 33 -17.63 19.06 -18.54
CA THR A 33 -18.93 19.37 -17.92
C THR A 33 -18.98 18.99 -16.44
N HIS A 34 -18.08 18.11 -16.00
CA HIS A 34 -18.00 17.65 -14.62
C HIS A 34 -17.29 18.66 -13.71
N HIS A 35 -18.09 19.36 -12.91
CA HIS A 35 -17.62 20.28 -11.89
C HIS A 35 -16.95 19.54 -10.72
N TYR A 36 -16.20 20.28 -9.91
CA TYR A 36 -15.47 19.68 -8.79
C TYR A 36 -16.39 18.96 -7.79
N GLY A 37 -17.62 19.43 -7.59
CA GLY A 37 -18.58 18.76 -6.69
C GLY A 37 -18.79 17.29 -7.06
N PHE A 38 -19.05 17.02 -8.35
CA PHE A 38 -19.16 15.66 -8.88
C PHE A 38 -17.83 14.90 -8.72
N LEU A 39 -16.73 15.50 -9.17
CA LEU A 39 -15.41 14.84 -9.16
C LEU A 39 -14.93 14.48 -7.75
N ALA A 40 -15.14 15.36 -6.77
CA ALA A 40 -14.71 15.15 -5.38
C ALA A 40 -15.58 14.13 -4.65
N SER A 41 -16.88 14.08 -4.96
CA SER A 41 -17.81 13.11 -4.39
C SER A 41 -17.57 11.71 -4.96
N ASN A 42 -17.17 11.63 -6.23
CA ASN A 42 -16.97 10.37 -6.95
C ASN A 42 -15.50 9.95 -7.09
N GLU A 43 -14.53 10.70 -6.55
CA GLU A 43 -13.09 10.44 -6.76
C GLU A 43 -12.69 9.01 -6.45
N LYS A 44 -13.16 8.47 -5.32
CA LYS A 44 -12.87 7.09 -4.93
C LYS A 44 -13.47 6.07 -5.89
N LEU A 45 -14.70 6.33 -6.38
CA LEU A 45 -15.38 5.45 -7.33
C LEU A 45 -14.70 5.48 -8.70
N ILE A 46 -14.37 6.67 -9.21
CA ILE A 46 -13.66 6.88 -10.47
C ILE A 46 -12.27 6.21 -10.42
N ARG A 47 -11.52 6.43 -9.33
CA ARG A 47 -10.21 5.82 -9.13
C ARG A 47 -10.32 4.30 -9.10
N LYS A 48 -11.26 3.75 -8.33
CA LYS A 48 -11.44 2.30 -8.23
C LYS A 48 -11.90 1.69 -9.55
N GLU A 49 -12.77 2.37 -10.28
CA GLU A 49 -13.20 1.97 -11.63
C GLU A 49 -11.99 1.90 -12.57
N TYR A 50 -11.18 2.96 -12.61
CA TYR A 50 -9.96 3.00 -13.41
C TYR A 50 -8.99 1.88 -13.03
N GLU A 51 -8.68 1.71 -11.74
CA GLU A 51 -7.74 0.68 -11.27
C GLU A 51 -8.19 -0.73 -11.67
N LEU A 52 -9.45 -1.07 -11.39
CA LEU A 52 -10.00 -2.39 -11.71
C LEU A 52 -10.03 -2.64 -13.23
N LEU A 53 -10.45 -1.65 -14.01
CA LEU A 53 -10.54 -1.79 -15.46
C LEU A 53 -9.15 -1.85 -16.10
N PHE A 54 -8.26 -0.93 -15.74
CA PHE A 54 -6.93 -0.82 -16.32
C PHE A 54 -6.05 -2.03 -16.02
N GLU A 55 -6.07 -2.53 -14.79
CA GLU A 55 -5.35 -3.77 -14.44
C GLU A 55 -5.87 -4.97 -15.24
N ARG A 56 -7.18 -5.03 -15.50
CA ARG A 56 -7.76 -6.11 -16.30
C ARG A 56 -7.40 -6.00 -17.76
N LEU A 57 -7.49 -4.80 -18.35
CA LEU A 57 -7.12 -4.56 -19.75
C LEU A 57 -5.63 -4.82 -20.02
N LYS A 58 -4.78 -4.73 -18.99
CA LYS A 58 -3.36 -5.12 -19.09
C LYS A 58 -3.13 -6.63 -19.10
N LYS A 59 -3.99 -7.41 -18.44
CA LYS A 59 -3.83 -8.86 -18.25
C LYS A 59 -4.57 -9.67 -19.29
N ASP A 60 -5.76 -9.21 -19.70
CA ASP A 60 -6.61 -9.95 -20.62
C ASP A 60 -6.41 -9.52 -22.07
N GLU A 61 -6.58 -10.48 -22.97
CA GLU A 61 -6.88 -10.24 -24.40
C GLU A 61 -8.32 -9.69 -24.61
N ILE A 62 -8.92 -9.01 -23.62
CA ILE A 62 -10.19 -8.28 -23.83
C ILE A 62 -9.86 -7.08 -24.70
N ASN A 63 -9.98 -7.31 -26.00
CA ASN A 63 -9.40 -6.48 -27.01
C ASN A 63 -10.35 -5.41 -27.53
N ARG A 64 -11.10 -4.77 -26.62
CA ARG A 64 -12.09 -3.76 -26.98
C ARG A 64 -11.59 -2.36 -26.65
N GLU A 65 -11.36 -1.60 -27.71
CA GLU A 65 -10.90 -0.21 -27.65
C GLU A 65 -11.81 0.68 -26.81
N ILE A 66 -13.11 0.38 -26.77
CA ILE A 66 -14.09 1.14 -25.97
C ILE A 66 -13.76 1.15 -24.46
N PHE A 67 -13.21 0.06 -23.92
CA PHE A 67 -12.83 0.00 -22.50
C PHE A 67 -11.53 0.76 -22.22
N TRP A 68 -10.55 0.68 -23.13
CA TRP A 68 -9.37 1.53 -23.08
C TRP A 68 -9.74 3.01 -23.19
N PHE A 69 -10.72 3.32 -24.04
CA PHE A 69 -11.24 4.67 -24.21
C PHE A 69 -12.00 5.15 -22.95
N TYR A 70 -12.70 4.26 -22.26
CA TYR A 70 -13.27 4.59 -20.96
C TYR A 70 -12.19 4.83 -19.88
N CYS A 71 -11.11 4.04 -19.86
CA CYS A 71 -9.95 4.34 -19.00
C CYS A 71 -9.33 5.71 -19.30
N TYR A 72 -9.25 6.10 -20.58
CA TYR A 72 -8.81 7.44 -20.99
C TYR A 72 -9.70 8.53 -20.38
N TYR A 73 -11.01 8.36 -20.45
CA TYR A 73 -11.98 9.28 -19.86
C TYR A 73 -11.88 9.37 -18.34
N CYS A 74 -11.76 8.24 -17.64
CA CYS A 74 -11.48 8.23 -16.19
C CYS A 74 -10.18 8.98 -15.84
N CYS A 75 -9.13 8.86 -16.66
CA CYS A 75 -7.90 9.62 -16.47
C CYS A 75 -8.11 11.14 -16.58
N ILE A 76 -8.97 11.61 -17.49
CA ILE A 76 -9.29 13.05 -17.58
C ILE A 76 -10.00 13.51 -16.31
N MET A 77 -10.99 12.75 -15.83
CA MET A 77 -11.71 13.09 -14.60
C MET A 77 -10.78 13.14 -13.38
N LEU A 78 -9.88 12.15 -13.23
CA LEU A 78 -8.89 12.13 -12.15
C LEU A 78 -7.86 13.25 -12.29
N GLN A 79 -7.43 13.57 -13.51
CA GLN A 79 -6.57 14.71 -13.80
C GLN A 79 -7.24 16.02 -13.39
N ASN A 80 -8.48 16.24 -13.79
CA ASN A 80 -9.26 17.45 -13.46
C ASN A 80 -9.45 17.57 -11.94
N PHE A 81 -9.81 16.48 -11.27
CA PHE A 81 -9.87 16.43 -9.81
C PHE A 81 -8.54 16.86 -9.17
N HIS A 82 -7.42 16.24 -9.57
CA HIS A 82 -6.12 16.54 -8.94
C HIS A 82 -5.63 17.95 -9.23
N ARG A 83 -5.90 18.53 -10.41
CA ARG A 83 -5.60 19.94 -10.71
C ARG A 83 -6.39 20.88 -9.81
N ALA A 84 -7.70 20.67 -9.73
CA ALA A 84 -8.57 21.45 -8.86
C ALA A 84 -8.14 21.33 -7.38
N TYR A 85 -7.70 20.14 -6.97
CA TYR A 85 -7.14 19.88 -5.64
C TYR A 85 -5.75 20.49 -5.39
N GLY A 86 -5.07 21.05 -6.41
CA GLY A 86 -3.71 21.57 -6.30
C GLY A 86 -2.63 20.48 -6.12
N GLN A 87 -2.86 19.31 -6.72
CA GLN A 87 -1.93 18.17 -6.76
C GLN A 87 -1.37 17.98 -8.17
N ASP A 88 -0.66 18.99 -8.68
CA ASP A 88 -0.17 19.01 -10.07
C ASP A 88 0.65 17.77 -10.43
N GLY A 89 1.51 17.29 -9.52
CA GLY A 89 2.28 16.07 -9.76
C GLY A 89 1.43 14.80 -9.99
N LYS A 90 0.27 14.69 -9.32
CA LYS A 90 -0.67 13.57 -9.59
C LYS A 90 -1.48 13.81 -10.85
N ALA A 91 -1.84 15.07 -11.13
CA ALA A 91 -2.48 15.41 -12.39
C ALA A 91 -1.58 15.08 -13.59
N ASP A 92 -0.27 15.31 -13.47
CA ASP A 92 0.72 14.97 -14.50
C ASP A 92 0.88 13.45 -14.67
N GLU A 93 0.78 12.68 -13.59
CA GLU A 93 0.75 11.21 -13.65
C GLU A 93 -0.43 10.72 -14.48
N PHE A 94 -1.64 11.20 -14.20
CA PHE A 94 -2.83 10.86 -14.99
C PHE A 94 -2.78 11.41 -16.42
N LEU A 95 -2.13 12.56 -16.65
CA LEU A 95 -1.88 13.05 -18.00
C LEU A 95 -0.98 12.10 -18.80
N LYS A 96 0.10 11.60 -18.18
CA LYS A 96 0.99 10.62 -18.84
C LYS A 96 0.24 9.33 -19.19
N LEU A 97 -0.53 8.79 -18.25
CA LEU A 97 -1.35 7.59 -18.46
C LEU A 97 -2.38 7.80 -19.58
N ARG A 98 -3.08 8.95 -19.57
CA ARG A 98 -4.01 9.37 -20.62
C ARG A 98 -3.34 9.40 -22.00
N LEU A 99 -2.15 9.99 -22.10
CA LEU A 99 -1.41 10.08 -23.36
C LEU A 99 -0.92 8.71 -23.83
N GLU A 100 -0.51 7.82 -22.92
CA GLU A 100 -0.14 6.44 -23.23
C GLU A 100 -1.32 5.66 -23.82
N ILE A 101 -2.50 5.76 -23.18
CA ILE A 101 -3.73 5.13 -23.66
C ILE A 101 -4.14 5.69 -25.02
N LYS A 102 -4.06 7.01 -25.22
CA LYS A 102 -4.36 7.66 -26.51
C LYS A 102 -3.44 7.17 -27.62
N LYS A 103 -2.13 7.10 -27.37
CA LYS A 103 -1.15 6.56 -28.32
C LYS A 103 -1.44 5.10 -28.68
N ARG A 104 -1.81 4.28 -27.70
CA ARG A 104 -2.19 2.87 -27.91
C ARG A 104 -3.39 2.76 -28.86
N LEU A 105 -4.45 3.52 -28.60
CA LEU A 105 -5.67 3.52 -29.42
C LEU A 105 -5.40 4.03 -30.85
N GLN A 106 -4.59 5.09 -30.99
CA GLN A 106 -4.25 5.64 -32.31
C GLN A 106 -3.38 4.70 -33.15
N LYS A 107 -2.36 4.05 -32.57
CA LYS A 107 -1.50 3.10 -33.29
C LYS A 107 -2.25 1.89 -33.85
N ARG A 108 -3.39 1.54 -33.26
CA ARG A 108 -4.19 0.40 -33.70
C ARG A 108 -5.18 0.74 -34.81
N GLY A 109 -5.66 1.98 -34.88
CA GLY A 109 -6.49 2.47 -35.98
C GLY A 109 -5.83 2.34 -37.36
N ASP A 110 -4.49 2.26 -37.41
CA ASP A 110 -3.71 2.14 -38.63
C ASP A 110 -3.29 0.69 -38.99
N THR A 111 -3.61 -0.31 -38.16
CA THR A 111 -3.14 -1.71 -38.36
C THR A 111 -4.30 -2.71 -38.42
N LYS A 112 -4.27 -3.68 -39.35
CA LYS A 112 -5.34 -4.68 -39.58
C LYS A 112 -5.69 -5.51 -38.31
N PRO A 113 -6.93 -6.04 -38.21
CA PRO A 113 -7.52 -6.48 -36.93
C PRO A 113 -6.93 -7.73 -36.23
N ASN A 114 -5.94 -8.42 -36.80
CA ASN A 114 -5.57 -9.78 -36.35
C ASN A 114 -4.09 -9.97 -35.94
N GLU A 115 -3.32 -8.91 -35.69
CA GLU A 115 -2.00 -9.07 -35.07
C GLU A 115 -2.05 -8.70 -33.57
N PRO A 116 -1.65 -9.61 -32.66
CA PRO A 116 -1.52 -9.29 -31.24
C PRO A 116 -0.41 -8.26 -31.09
N THR A 117 -0.78 -6.99 -31.00
CA THR A 117 0.16 -5.91 -30.68
C THR A 117 0.55 -6.05 -29.20
N LYS A 118 1.57 -6.88 -28.96
CA LYS A 118 2.32 -6.85 -27.70
C LYS A 118 2.72 -5.40 -27.48
N LEU A 119 2.36 -4.83 -26.33
CA LEU A 119 2.95 -3.56 -25.92
C LEU A 119 4.45 -3.80 -26.03
N LYS A 120 5.13 -3.12 -26.98
CA LYS A 120 6.51 -2.79 -26.75
C LYS A 120 6.46 -1.98 -25.46
N LYS A 121 6.72 -2.65 -24.33
CA LYS A 121 7.32 -1.98 -23.18
C LYS A 121 8.40 -1.13 -23.83
N ASP A 122 8.27 0.19 -23.74
CA ASP A 122 9.39 1.08 -24.04
C ASP A 122 10.59 0.35 -23.49
N LYS A 123 11.57 0.00 -24.35
CA LYS A 123 12.83 -0.64 -23.95
C LYS A 123 13.14 0.02 -22.63
N ALA A 124 12.95 -0.71 -21.52
CA ALA A 124 13.35 -0.20 -20.23
C ALA A 124 14.77 0.18 -20.54
N SER A 125 15.09 1.48 -20.44
CA SER A 125 16.47 1.87 -20.67
C SER A 125 17.26 0.88 -19.84
N GLU A 126 18.23 0.19 -20.46
CA GLU A 126 19.19 -0.65 -19.75
C GLU A 126 19.99 0.31 -18.85
N ASP A 127 19.30 0.93 -17.90
CA ASP A 127 19.85 1.71 -16.84
C ASP A 127 20.67 0.67 -16.11
N SER A 128 21.99 0.85 -16.16
CA SER A 128 22.87 0.09 -15.31
C SER A 128 22.32 0.16 -13.89
N PHE A 129 22.49 -0.88 -13.08
CA PHE A 129 22.01 -0.84 -11.71
C PHE A 129 22.47 0.42 -10.95
N PHE A 130 23.66 0.94 -11.29
CA PHE A 130 24.18 2.19 -10.75
C PHE A 130 23.40 3.43 -11.22
N ASP A 131 22.89 3.44 -12.46
CA ASP A 131 21.97 4.49 -12.94
C ASP A 131 20.61 4.38 -12.28
N TYR A 132 20.05 3.16 -12.14
CA TYR A 132 18.80 2.94 -11.41
C TYR A 132 18.92 3.35 -9.94
N LEU A 133 19.99 2.92 -9.27
CA LEU A 133 20.30 3.25 -7.88
C LEU A 133 20.57 4.74 -7.73
N GLY A 134 21.36 5.33 -8.62
CA GLY A 134 21.66 6.77 -8.65
C GLY A 134 20.40 7.60 -8.86
N LYS A 135 19.53 7.24 -9.82
CA LYS A 135 18.24 7.88 -10.05
C LYS A 135 17.30 7.70 -8.85
N THR A 136 17.26 6.53 -8.23
CA THR A 136 16.40 6.26 -7.07
C THR A 136 16.87 7.01 -5.83
N ILE A 137 18.17 6.99 -5.53
CA ILE A 137 18.78 7.74 -4.43
C ILE A 137 18.63 9.24 -4.67
N SER A 138 18.98 9.73 -5.86
CA SER A 138 18.82 11.15 -6.22
C SER A 138 17.36 11.58 -6.14
N LYS A 139 16.42 10.78 -6.67
CA LYS A 139 14.99 11.03 -6.54
C LYS A 139 14.59 11.06 -5.07
N ASN A 140 15.00 10.10 -4.25
CA ASN A 140 14.66 10.08 -2.82
C ASN A 140 15.29 11.26 -2.05
N LEU A 141 16.52 11.68 -2.38
CA LEU A 141 17.19 12.85 -1.81
C LEU A 141 16.55 14.16 -2.24
N ILE A 142 16.27 14.34 -3.53
CA ILE A 142 15.52 15.47 -4.07
C ILE A 142 14.12 15.47 -3.45
N GLU A 143 13.49 14.32 -3.29
CA GLU A 143 12.20 14.18 -2.63
C GLU A 143 12.24 14.50 -1.14
N LEU A 144 13.35 14.19 -0.44
CA LEU A 144 13.61 14.55 0.95
C LEU A 144 13.89 16.05 1.09
N LEU A 145 14.68 16.63 0.17
CA LEU A 145 15.01 18.06 0.11
C LEU A 145 13.81 18.92 -0.33
N THR A 146 12.92 18.37 -1.16
CA THR A 146 11.64 19.00 -1.53
C THR A 146 10.50 18.59 -0.60
N ALA A 147 10.71 17.67 0.35
CA ALA A 147 9.70 17.31 1.35
C ALA A 147 9.17 18.52 2.12
N PRO A 148 9.97 19.53 2.52
CA PRO A 148 9.48 20.77 3.15
C PRO A 148 8.41 21.49 2.33
N THR A 149 8.41 21.33 1.00
CA THR A 149 7.41 21.94 0.10
C THR A 149 6.15 21.08 -0.10
N LYS A 150 6.14 19.82 0.36
CA LYS A 150 5.04 18.86 0.20
C LYS A 150 4.55 18.37 1.56
N VAL A 151 3.53 19.06 2.09
CA VAL A 151 2.87 18.77 3.39
C VAL A 151 2.53 17.28 3.59
N SER A 152 2.07 16.58 2.55
CA SER A 152 1.74 15.16 2.64
C SER A 152 2.96 14.27 2.93
N LYS A 153 4.12 14.58 2.37
CA LYS A 153 5.36 13.80 2.58
C LYS A 153 5.92 14.02 3.98
N ILE A 154 5.90 15.25 4.47
CA ILE A 154 6.29 15.58 5.84
C ILE A 154 5.42 14.79 6.83
N ARG A 155 4.10 14.79 6.60
CA ARG A 155 3.15 14.03 7.42
C ARG A 155 3.49 12.54 7.44
N ASP A 156 3.82 11.95 6.30
CA ASP A 156 4.15 10.53 6.20
C ASP A 156 5.48 10.22 6.94
N LEU A 157 6.50 11.06 6.79
CA LEU A 157 7.77 10.96 7.55
C LEU A 157 7.54 11.03 9.06
N VAL A 158 6.69 11.95 9.51
CA VAL A 158 6.33 12.12 10.93
C VAL A 158 5.59 10.90 11.46
N SER A 159 4.67 10.35 10.67
CA SER A 159 3.94 9.13 11.03
C SER A 159 4.89 7.94 11.17
N THR A 160 5.80 7.76 10.22
CA THR A 160 6.82 6.71 10.25
C THR A 160 7.80 6.90 11.42
N GLY A 161 8.24 8.14 11.66
CA GLY A 161 9.09 8.49 12.80
C GLY A 161 8.46 8.14 14.14
N ASN A 162 7.14 8.33 14.29
CA ASN A 162 6.44 7.94 15.52
C ASN A 162 6.39 6.41 15.71
N ILE A 163 6.21 5.63 14.65
CA ILE A 163 6.26 4.15 14.74
C ILE A 163 7.65 3.71 15.21
N TYR A 164 8.72 4.28 14.62
CA TYR A 164 10.09 3.97 15.04
C TYR A 164 10.39 4.40 16.48
N ARG A 165 9.82 5.52 16.95
CA ARG A 165 9.92 5.95 18.34
C ARG A 165 9.31 4.93 19.29
N ILE A 166 8.09 4.48 19.01
CA ILE A 166 7.41 3.44 19.81
C ILE A 166 8.23 2.16 19.79
N TYR A 167 8.75 1.79 18.62
CA TYR A 167 9.54 0.59 18.46
C TYR A 167 10.84 0.65 19.29
N TRP A 168 11.58 1.75 19.18
CA TRP A 168 12.77 2.01 19.97
C TRP A 168 12.49 1.91 21.46
N PHE A 169 11.40 2.52 21.94
CA PHE A 169 11.00 2.47 23.34
C PHE A 169 10.87 1.03 23.86
N PHE A 170 10.18 0.15 23.13
CA PHE A 170 10.00 -1.23 23.55
C PHE A 170 11.27 -2.07 23.44
N CYS A 171 12.02 -1.97 22.33
CA CYS A 171 13.31 -2.65 22.19
C CYS A 171 14.27 -2.26 23.33
N ARG A 172 14.47 -0.96 23.52
CA ARG A 172 15.34 -0.40 24.56
C ARG A 172 14.93 -0.85 25.95
N THR A 173 13.64 -0.81 26.27
CA THR A 173 13.13 -1.22 27.58
C THR A 173 13.32 -2.71 27.81
N SER A 174 13.05 -3.54 26.80
CA SER A 174 13.30 -4.99 26.84
C SER A 174 14.79 -5.27 27.10
N ILE A 175 15.68 -4.65 26.32
CA ILE A 175 17.14 -4.81 26.44
C ILE A 175 17.64 -4.34 27.81
N THR A 176 17.19 -3.17 28.27
CA THR A 176 17.56 -2.61 29.58
C THR A 176 17.21 -3.57 30.71
N LYS A 177 15.97 -4.10 30.71
CA LYS A 177 15.55 -5.09 31.70
C LYS A 177 16.31 -6.41 31.58
N SER A 178 16.67 -6.83 30.36
CA SER A 178 17.52 -8.01 30.14
C SER A 178 18.93 -7.84 30.68
N PHE A 179 19.57 -6.68 30.48
CA PHE A 179 20.90 -6.39 31.04
C PHE A 179 20.87 -6.33 32.57
N LEU A 180 19.84 -5.70 33.15
CA LEU A 180 19.67 -5.67 34.61
C LEU A 180 19.51 -7.09 35.18
N LEU A 181 18.66 -7.91 34.57
CA LEU A 181 18.51 -9.31 34.99
C LEU A 181 19.81 -10.11 34.80
N ALA A 182 20.51 -9.93 33.68
CA ALA A 182 21.76 -10.63 33.41
C ALA A 182 22.87 -10.24 34.39
N ARG A 183 22.89 -8.99 34.85
CA ARG A 183 23.75 -8.51 35.94
C ARG A 183 23.36 -9.18 37.26
N ASP A 184 22.07 -9.16 37.60
CA ASP A 184 21.58 -9.73 38.86
C ASP A 184 21.78 -11.26 38.93
N LEU A 185 21.91 -11.93 37.78
CA LEU A 185 22.25 -13.36 37.65
C LEU A 185 23.76 -13.64 37.44
N GLU A 186 24.63 -12.62 37.51
CA GLU A 186 26.08 -12.70 37.26
C GLU A 186 26.46 -13.30 35.88
N LEU A 187 25.52 -13.31 34.92
CA LEU A 187 25.74 -13.85 33.58
C LEU A 187 26.74 -13.00 32.79
N LEU A 188 26.72 -11.68 33.00
CA LEU A 188 27.61 -10.74 32.31
C LEU A 188 29.06 -10.87 32.77
N ASP A 189 29.29 -11.18 34.05
CA ASP A 189 30.64 -11.42 34.57
C ASP A 189 31.21 -12.74 34.07
N ARG A 190 30.37 -13.77 33.93
CA ARG A 190 30.73 -15.05 33.29
C ARG A 190 31.04 -14.90 31.81
N LEU A 191 30.27 -14.08 31.09
CA LEU A 191 30.55 -13.78 29.68
C LEU A 191 31.84 -12.96 29.56
N GLY A 192 32.01 -11.97 30.43
CA GLY A 192 33.18 -11.10 30.44
C GLY A 192 34.48 -11.85 30.72
N SER A 193 34.46 -12.88 31.57
CA SER A 193 35.63 -13.72 31.83
C SER A 193 36.03 -14.58 30.63
N ILE A 194 35.07 -15.00 29.79
CA ILE A 194 35.32 -15.72 28.54
C ILE A 194 35.98 -14.81 27.49
N PHE A 195 35.55 -13.54 27.41
CA PHE A 195 36.05 -12.57 26.43
C PHE A 195 37.20 -11.69 26.94
N GLY A 196 37.67 -11.90 28.18
CA GLY A 196 38.74 -11.10 28.80
C GLY A 196 38.39 -9.62 28.98
N ARG A 197 37.10 -9.26 29.04
CA ARG A 197 36.61 -7.89 29.17
C ARG A 197 35.51 -7.80 30.21
N LYS A 198 35.56 -6.80 31.10
CA LYS A 198 34.42 -6.50 31.99
C LYS A 198 33.32 -5.82 31.20
N ILE A 199 32.12 -6.42 31.18
CA ILE A 199 30.93 -5.83 30.56
C ILE A 199 30.23 -4.99 31.64
N ASP A 200 30.30 -3.67 31.51
CA ASP A 200 29.66 -2.75 32.44
C ASP A 200 28.18 -2.56 32.08
N ALA A 201 27.32 -3.29 32.80
CA ALA A 201 25.88 -3.26 32.58
C ALA A 201 25.27 -1.87 32.86
N ASP A 202 25.76 -1.16 33.87
CA ASP A 202 25.20 0.13 34.28
C ASP A 202 25.53 1.20 33.24
N ARG A 203 26.77 1.21 32.72
CA ARG A 203 27.15 2.07 31.60
C ARG A 203 26.30 1.81 30.35
N ILE A 204 26.02 0.54 30.04
CA ILE A 204 25.18 0.16 28.91
C ILE A 204 23.75 0.70 29.10
N VAL A 205 23.19 0.54 30.30
CA VAL A 205 21.86 1.06 30.64
C VAL A 205 21.81 2.58 30.52
N ASP A 206 22.81 3.30 31.03
CA ASP A 206 22.88 4.77 30.94
C ASP A 206 22.91 5.28 29.49
N ILE A 207 23.68 4.62 28.62
CA ILE A 207 23.71 4.93 27.18
C ILE A 207 22.32 4.71 26.55
N LEU A 208 21.64 3.61 26.89
CA LEU A 208 20.30 3.31 26.39
C LEU A 208 19.24 4.29 26.93
N GLU A 209 19.43 4.83 28.12
CA GLU A 209 18.50 5.77 28.77
C GLU A 209 18.68 7.23 28.30
N THR A 210 19.86 7.59 27.79
CA THR A 210 20.20 8.95 27.33
C THR A 210 19.15 9.61 26.40
N PRO A 211 18.54 8.92 25.42
CA PRO A 211 17.57 9.54 24.50
C PRO A 211 16.19 9.84 25.11
N ASN A 212 15.92 9.46 26.37
CA ASN A 212 14.55 9.47 26.93
C ASN A 212 13.87 10.84 26.91
N ALA A 213 14.60 11.91 27.25
CA ALA A 213 14.04 13.26 27.22
C ALA A 213 13.56 13.62 25.79
N THR A 214 14.38 13.33 24.79
CA THR A 214 14.04 13.52 23.38
C THR A 214 12.83 12.68 22.97
N LEU A 215 12.78 11.40 23.37
CA LEU A 215 11.66 10.51 23.04
C LEU A 215 10.34 10.98 23.66
N LYS A 216 10.36 11.56 24.87
CA LYS A 216 9.19 12.18 25.50
C LYS A 216 8.70 13.39 24.72
N VAL A 217 9.60 14.28 24.29
CA VAL A 217 9.22 15.44 23.45
C VAL A 217 8.65 14.96 22.12
N LEU A 218 9.32 14.03 21.43
CA LEU A 218 8.87 13.48 20.15
C LEU A 218 7.52 12.75 20.25
N SER A 219 7.22 12.13 21.40
CA SER A 219 5.95 11.44 21.63
C SER A 219 4.73 12.35 21.49
N VAL A 220 4.86 13.62 21.87
CA VAL A 220 3.80 14.62 21.75
C VAL A 220 3.96 15.36 20.43
N GLY A 221 5.20 15.75 20.12
CA GLY A 221 5.53 16.55 18.94
C GLY A 221 5.10 15.90 17.63
N PHE A 222 5.28 14.59 17.46
CA PHE A 222 4.86 13.92 16.23
C PHE A 222 3.34 13.95 16.01
N PHE A 223 2.54 13.66 17.04
CA PHE A 223 1.07 13.71 16.92
C PHE A 223 0.56 15.15 16.77
N ALA A 224 1.10 16.10 17.55
CA ALA A 224 0.72 17.50 17.44
C ALA A 224 1.04 18.08 16.05
N PHE A 225 2.23 17.78 15.53
CA PHE A 225 2.63 18.25 14.21
C PHE A 225 1.81 17.58 13.10
N ARG A 226 1.56 16.26 13.17
CA ARG A 226 0.69 15.54 12.23
C ARG A 226 -0.74 16.10 12.25
N PHE A 227 -1.27 16.44 13.43
CA PHE A 227 -2.56 17.09 13.57
C PHE A 227 -2.58 18.45 12.87
N ILE A 228 -1.60 19.31 13.12
CA ILE A 228 -1.49 20.64 12.50
C ILE A 228 -1.44 20.52 10.98
N LEU A 229 -0.65 19.59 10.43
CA LEU A 229 -0.58 19.37 8.98
C LEU A 229 -1.92 18.89 8.40
N ASN A 230 -2.61 17.97 9.08
CA ASN A 230 -3.94 17.51 8.66
C ASN A 230 -5.00 18.60 8.77
N ALA A 231 -4.97 19.42 9.82
CA ALA A 231 -5.85 20.57 10.01
C ALA A 231 -5.59 21.66 8.94
N ALA A 232 -4.33 21.96 8.65
CA ALA A 232 -3.96 22.89 7.59
C ALA A 232 -4.44 22.41 6.21
N MET A 233 -4.29 21.10 5.92
CA MET A 233 -4.85 20.50 4.70
C MET A 233 -6.38 20.55 4.67
N LEU A 234 -7.04 20.23 5.78
CA LEU A 234 -8.50 20.30 5.92
C LEU A 234 -8.99 21.72 5.58
N ILE A 235 -8.39 22.75 6.19
CA ILE A 235 -8.71 24.16 5.94
C ILE A 235 -8.45 24.50 4.46
N LYS A 236 -7.23 24.21 3.96
CA LYS A 236 -6.84 24.53 2.57
C LYS A 236 -7.82 23.96 1.54
N HIS A 237 -8.20 22.68 1.68
CA HIS A 237 -9.05 22.00 0.70
C HIS A 237 -10.55 22.25 0.92
N THR A 238 -10.95 22.63 2.14
CA THR A 238 -12.32 23.10 2.41
C THR A 238 -12.59 24.43 1.71
N TYR A 239 -11.65 25.37 1.72
CA TYR A 239 -11.84 26.71 1.13
C TYR A 239 -11.61 26.75 -0.40
N GLY A 240 -10.96 25.75 -0.98
CA GLY A 240 -10.70 25.68 -2.42
C GLY A 240 -9.88 26.84 -3.00
N SER A 241 -9.64 26.76 -4.30
CA SER A 241 -9.01 27.84 -5.06
C SER A 241 -9.98 29.03 -5.23
N LYS A 242 -9.45 30.18 -5.65
CA LYS A 242 -10.32 31.35 -5.96
C LYS A 242 -11.24 31.08 -7.15
N ALA A 243 -10.76 30.36 -8.16
CA ALA A 243 -11.54 30.00 -9.35
C ALA A 243 -12.71 29.06 -9.01
N GLU A 244 -12.49 28.14 -8.07
CA GLU A 244 -13.56 27.24 -7.59
C GLU A 244 -14.60 27.99 -6.76
N ARG A 245 -14.18 28.98 -5.96
CA ARG A 245 -15.10 29.78 -5.14
C ARG A 245 -15.99 30.72 -5.95
N SER A 246 -15.59 31.04 -7.18
CA SER A 246 -16.42 31.82 -8.10
C SER A 246 -17.44 30.97 -8.86
N ASP A 247 -17.41 29.65 -8.69
CA ASP A 247 -18.40 28.74 -9.24
C ASP A 247 -19.73 28.85 -8.47
N LYS A 248 -20.86 28.83 -9.18
CA LYS A 248 -22.20 28.93 -8.58
C LYS A 248 -22.54 27.69 -7.76
N ASP A 249 -21.96 26.55 -8.10
CA ASP A 249 -22.20 25.26 -7.45
C ASP A 249 -21.19 24.96 -6.32
N TYR A 250 -20.50 26.00 -5.83
CA TYR A 250 -19.55 25.86 -4.74
C TYR A 250 -20.24 25.62 -3.39
N ASP A 251 -20.26 24.36 -2.95
CA ASP A 251 -20.70 23.99 -1.59
C ASP A 251 -19.50 23.74 -0.65
N TRP A 252 -19.21 24.74 0.19
CA TRP A 252 -18.14 24.66 1.19
C TRP A 252 -18.42 23.61 2.28
N TRP A 253 -19.69 23.37 2.62
CA TRP A 253 -20.07 22.43 3.68
C TRP A 253 -19.90 21.00 3.21
N MET A 254 -20.30 20.72 1.96
CA MET A 254 -20.04 19.43 1.30
C MET A 254 -18.52 19.16 1.23
N ARG A 255 -17.73 20.15 0.83
CA ARG A 255 -16.26 20.05 0.81
C ARG A 255 -15.69 19.77 2.21
N LEU A 256 -16.12 20.52 3.23
CA LEU A 256 -15.69 20.30 4.61
C LEU A 256 -16.00 18.87 5.08
N LYS A 257 -17.23 18.40 4.84
CA LYS A 257 -17.68 17.06 5.23
C LYS A 257 -16.87 15.98 4.54
N SER A 258 -16.59 16.13 3.23
CA SER A 258 -15.76 15.19 2.46
C SER A 258 -14.31 15.17 2.96
N GLU A 259 -13.72 16.35 3.16
CA GLU A 259 -12.34 16.47 3.64
C GLU A 259 -12.17 15.98 5.08
N LEU A 260 -13.17 16.21 5.94
CA LEU A 260 -13.23 15.69 7.30
C LEU A 260 -13.41 14.17 7.28
N TYR A 261 -14.32 13.63 6.48
CA TYR A 261 -14.47 12.18 6.32
C TYR A 261 -13.16 11.51 5.90
N LYS A 262 -12.39 12.14 5.00
CA LYS A 262 -11.09 11.64 4.56
C LYS A 262 -10.01 11.67 5.64
N ARG A 263 -10.04 12.64 6.57
CA ARG A 263 -8.94 12.90 7.53
C ARG A 263 -9.26 12.54 8.97
N HIS A 264 -10.53 12.44 9.33
CA HIS A 264 -10.95 12.15 10.70
C HIS A 264 -10.24 10.93 11.27
N PRO A 265 -9.91 9.85 10.51
CA PRO A 265 -9.31 8.72 11.16
C PRO A 265 -7.90 9.03 11.69
N VAL A 266 -7.14 9.82 10.94
CA VAL A 266 -5.79 10.22 11.35
C VAL A 266 -5.85 11.31 12.40
N MET A 267 -6.74 12.30 12.25
CA MET A 267 -6.86 13.42 13.18
C MET A 267 -7.36 13.00 14.56
N ILE A 268 -8.32 12.07 14.65
CA ILE A 268 -8.78 11.56 15.95
C ILE A 268 -7.64 10.81 16.64
N ASN A 269 -6.93 9.96 15.90
CA ASN A 269 -5.75 9.28 16.43
C ASN A 269 -4.68 10.26 16.92
N ASP A 270 -4.46 11.36 16.20
CA ASP A 270 -3.55 12.44 16.61
C ASP A 270 -3.97 13.13 17.91
N VAL A 271 -5.23 13.51 18.03
CA VAL A 271 -5.74 14.19 19.22
C VAL A 271 -5.66 13.27 20.43
N VAL A 272 -6.09 12.01 20.26
CA VAL A 272 -6.09 11.01 21.33
C VAL A 272 -4.67 10.77 21.82
N TRP A 273 -3.76 10.36 20.94
CA TRP A 273 -2.41 10.01 21.36
C TRP A 273 -1.54 11.20 21.72
N GLY A 274 -1.75 12.36 21.09
CA GLY A 274 -1.10 13.61 21.48
C GLY A 274 -1.47 13.99 22.92
N SER A 275 -2.76 13.90 23.27
CA SER A 275 -3.26 14.21 24.62
C SER A 275 -2.78 13.17 25.63
N VAL A 276 -2.89 11.88 25.31
CA VAL A 276 -2.46 10.79 26.19
C VAL A 276 -0.97 10.89 26.47
N ASN A 277 -0.13 11.04 25.45
CA ASN A 277 1.31 11.17 25.63
C ASN A 277 1.69 12.44 26.39
N PHE A 278 0.96 13.53 26.23
CA PHE A 278 1.19 14.74 27.01
C PHE A 278 0.91 14.47 28.49
N ILE A 279 -0.26 13.91 28.80
CA ILE A 279 -0.69 13.62 30.16
C ILE A 279 0.22 12.58 30.84
N THR A 280 0.67 11.56 30.12
CA THR A 280 1.45 10.46 30.71
C THR A 280 2.95 10.76 30.77
N ASN A 281 3.55 11.45 29.79
CA ASN A 281 4.98 11.76 29.82
C ASN A 281 5.34 13.03 30.62
N TYR A 282 4.37 13.93 30.78
CA TYR A 282 4.48 15.15 31.60
C TYR A 282 3.51 15.10 32.78
N ASN A 283 3.32 13.91 33.34
CA ASN A 283 2.41 13.64 34.44
C ASN A 283 2.71 14.47 35.69
N SER A 284 3.98 14.84 35.93
CA SER A 284 4.36 15.76 37.01
C SER A 284 3.76 17.17 36.83
N LEU A 285 3.58 17.65 35.59
CA LEU A 285 2.93 18.93 35.29
C LEU A 285 1.40 18.86 35.48
N VAL A 286 0.81 17.69 35.24
CA VAL A 286 -0.65 17.47 35.32
C VAL A 286 -1.08 16.98 36.71
N GLY A 287 -0.14 16.58 37.57
CA GLY A 287 -0.41 16.07 38.92
C GLY A 287 -0.89 14.62 38.94
N ILE A 288 -0.51 13.79 37.96
CA ILE A 288 -0.90 12.38 37.87
C ILE A 288 0.23 11.47 38.38
N PRO A 289 -0.02 10.57 39.36
CA PRO A 289 0.99 9.63 39.85
C PRO A 289 1.47 8.64 38.77
N ASP A 290 2.76 8.28 38.80
CA ASP A 290 3.37 7.36 37.81
C ASP A 290 2.59 6.04 37.62
N PRO A 291 2.11 5.33 38.66
CA PRO A 291 1.36 4.08 38.45
C PRO A 291 0.06 4.27 37.66
N VAL A 292 -0.59 5.43 37.80
CA VAL A 292 -1.83 5.77 37.09
C VAL A 292 -1.55 6.00 35.61
N THR A 293 -0.39 6.60 35.27
CA THR A 293 0.00 6.85 33.87
C THR A 293 0.07 5.56 33.05
N GLY A 294 0.61 4.49 33.63
CA GLY A 294 0.70 3.19 32.95
C GLY A 294 -0.67 2.62 32.61
N TRP A 295 -1.64 2.70 33.54
CA TRP A 295 -3.01 2.24 33.30
C TRP A 295 -3.77 3.11 32.29
N ILE A 296 -3.49 4.42 32.24
CA ILE A 296 -4.01 5.29 31.17
C ILE A 296 -3.48 4.80 29.82
N VAL A 297 -2.18 4.55 29.70
CA VAL A 297 -1.58 4.02 28.46
C VAL A 297 -2.23 2.69 28.06
N VAL A 298 -2.43 1.76 28.99
CA VAL A 298 -3.14 0.49 28.73
C VAL A 298 -4.53 0.73 28.13
N GLY A 299 -5.33 1.60 28.73
CA GLY A 299 -6.67 1.92 28.23
C GLY A 299 -6.65 2.45 26.79
N PHE A 300 -5.68 3.28 26.44
CA PHE A 300 -5.54 3.83 25.10
C PHE A 300 -4.86 2.88 24.09
N LEU A 301 -4.05 1.93 24.54
CA LEU A 301 -3.61 0.82 23.70
C LEU A 301 -4.79 -0.10 23.31
N PHE A 302 -5.75 -0.29 24.22
CA PHE A 302 -7.00 -0.98 23.88
C PHE A 302 -7.88 -0.15 22.93
N PHE A 303 -7.87 1.19 23.08
CA PHE A 303 -8.49 2.08 22.09
C PHE A 303 -7.94 1.83 20.67
N ASP A 304 -6.63 1.60 20.49
CA ASP A 304 -6.07 1.30 19.16
C ASP A 304 -6.68 0.04 18.53
N PHE A 305 -6.94 -1.00 19.32
CA PHE A 305 -7.64 -2.19 18.85
C PHE A 305 -9.06 -1.86 18.35
N CYS A 306 -9.85 -1.16 19.16
CA CYS A 306 -11.18 -0.70 18.78
C CYS A 306 -11.14 0.22 17.55
N TRP A 307 -10.09 1.04 17.45
CA TRP A 307 -9.87 1.99 16.39
C TRP A 307 -9.58 1.31 15.05
N PHE A 308 -8.81 0.21 15.03
CA PHE A 308 -8.63 -0.60 13.81
C PHE A 308 -9.92 -1.32 13.38
N ILE A 309 -10.73 -1.80 14.33
CA ILE A 309 -12.06 -2.37 14.01
C ILE A 309 -12.96 -1.31 13.36
N TYR A 310 -12.96 -0.08 13.89
CA TYR A 310 -13.72 1.02 13.31
C TYR A 310 -13.23 1.38 11.89
N GLN A 311 -11.92 1.50 11.68
CA GLN A 311 -11.38 1.75 10.34
C GLN A 311 -11.72 0.64 9.34
N ARG A 312 -11.69 -0.62 9.78
CA ARG A 312 -12.16 -1.75 8.98
C ARG A 312 -13.63 -1.61 8.60
N HIS A 313 -14.49 -1.18 9.52
CA HIS A 313 -15.90 -0.93 9.24
C HIS A 313 -16.09 0.18 8.18
N LEU A 314 -15.32 1.27 8.26
CA LEU A 314 -15.34 2.31 7.23
C LEU A 314 -14.92 1.77 5.86
N ALA A 315 -13.81 1.03 5.79
CA ALA A 315 -13.36 0.40 4.55
C ALA A 315 -14.36 -0.63 4.00
N GLN A 316 -15.05 -1.35 4.89
CA GLN A 316 -16.11 -2.29 4.51
C GLN A 316 -17.27 -1.59 3.82
N ASN A 317 -17.66 -0.42 4.33
CA ASN A 317 -18.73 0.37 3.71
C ASN A 317 -18.32 0.83 2.31
N GLU A 318 -17.08 1.31 2.12
CA GLU A 318 -16.56 1.69 0.79
C GLU A 318 -16.54 0.51 -0.19
N TYR A 319 -16.09 -0.65 0.27
CA TYR A 319 -16.14 -1.90 -0.50
C TYR A 319 -17.57 -2.27 -0.90
N ARG A 320 -18.51 -2.27 0.05
CA ARG A 320 -19.91 -2.62 -0.19
C ARG A 320 -20.57 -1.68 -1.19
N THR A 321 -20.30 -0.38 -1.09
CA THR A 321 -20.81 0.60 -2.06
C THR A 321 -20.29 0.30 -3.46
N LYS A 322 -18.98 0.06 -3.61
CA LYS A 322 -18.42 -0.24 -4.93
C LYS A 322 -18.93 -1.56 -5.50
N LYS A 323 -19.06 -2.59 -4.65
CA LYS A 323 -19.61 -3.89 -5.04
C LYS A 323 -21.06 -3.76 -5.50
N SER A 324 -21.90 -3.05 -4.75
CA SER A 324 -23.29 -2.78 -5.10
C SER A 324 -23.43 -2.00 -6.41
N GLN A 325 -22.49 -1.09 -6.71
CA GLN A 325 -22.45 -0.41 -8.01
C GLN A 325 -22.18 -1.41 -9.14
N LEU A 326 -21.11 -2.22 -9.04
CA LEU A 326 -20.74 -3.18 -10.09
C LEU A 326 -21.81 -4.26 -10.30
N GLU A 327 -22.46 -4.72 -9.23
CA GLU A 327 -23.57 -5.69 -9.29
C GLU A 327 -24.80 -5.09 -10.00
N ARG A 328 -25.06 -3.80 -9.82
CA ARG A 328 -26.13 -3.09 -10.54
C ARG A 328 -25.82 -2.89 -12.01
N ASP A 329 -24.61 -2.46 -12.34
CA ASP A 329 -24.15 -2.39 -13.73
C ASP A 329 -24.29 -3.76 -14.40
N LEU A 330 -23.90 -4.84 -13.70
CA LEU A 330 -24.03 -6.21 -14.21
C LEU A 330 -25.50 -6.59 -14.42
N ALA A 331 -26.38 -6.29 -13.46
CA ALA A 331 -27.80 -6.57 -13.58
C ALA A 331 -28.46 -5.79 -14.73
N PHE A 332 -28.02 -4.55 -14.97
CA PHE A 332 -28.47 -3.74 -16.11
C PHE A 332 -28.12 -4.43 -17.44
N TYR A 333 -26.84 -4.76 -17.68
CA TYR A 333 -26.45 -5.41 -18.94
C TYR A 333 -27.06 -6.81 -19.10
N LEU A 334 -27.24 -7.57 -18.01
CA LEU A 334 -27.91 -8.87 -18.07
C LEU A 334 -29.39 -8.75 -18.46
N ARG A 335 -30.08 -7.70 -17.99
CA ARG A 335 -31.47 -7.41 -18.39
C ARG A 335 -31.55 -7.02 -19.86
N GLU A 336 -30.65 -6.15 -20.32
CA GLU A 336 -30.61 -5.74 -21.73
C GLU A 336 -30.33 -6.92 -22.67
N LEU A 337 -29.52 -7.90 -22.25
CA LEU A 337 -29.27 -9.14 -23.01
C LEU A 337 -30.51 -10.04 -23.17
N GLN A 338 -31.53 -9.89 -22.32
CA GLN A 338 -32.80 -10.61 -22.43
C GLN A 338 -33.74 -9.98 -23.46
N ASN A 339 -33.44 -8.76 -23.94
CA ASN A 339 -34.23 -8.12 -24.97
C ASN A 339 -34.05 -8.87 -26.31
N GLU A 340 -35.15 -9.38 -26.86
CA GLU A 340 -35.16 -10.14 -28.11
C GLU A 340 -34.85 -9.25 -29.33
N ASP A 341 -35.18 -7.96 -29.25
CA ASP A 341 -34.95 -6.97 -30.32
C ASP A 341 -33.50 -6.43 -30.33
N LEU A 342 -32.62 -6.96 -29.49
CA LEU A 342 -31.25 -6.50 -29.39
C LEU A 342 -30.41 -7.05 -30.55
N ASP A 343 -29.87 -6.12 -31.34
CA ASP A 343 -28.91 -6.40 -32.41
C ASP A 343 -27.72 -7.26 -31.96
N ASP A 344 -27.22 -8.12 -32.86
CA ASP A 344 -26.17 -9.10 -32.55
C ASP A 344 -24.85 -8.46 -32.12
N GLU A 345 -24.50 -7.29 -32.68
CA GLU A 345 -23.28 -6.57 -32.31
C GLU A 345 -23.39 -6.00 -30.89
N LYS A 346 -24.54 -5.42 -30.55
CA LYS A 346 -24.86 -4.96 -29.18
C LYS A 346 -24.96 -6.10 -28.18
N ARG A 347 -25.52 -7.25 -28.59
CA ARG A 347 -25.57 -8.45 -27.76
C ARG A 347 -24.17 -8.94 -27.40
N LYS A 348 -23.26 -8.97 -28.38
CA LYS A 348 -21.86 -9.32 -28.15
C LYS A 348 -21.15 -8.30 -27.24
N GLU A 349 -21.44 -7.01 -27.41
CA GLU A 349 -20.93 -5.94 -26.53
C GLU A 349 -21.36 -6.14 -25.08
N TYR A 350 -22.66 -6.27 -24.82
CA TYR A 350 -23.19 -6.42 -23.48
C TYR A 350 -22.72 -7.71 -22.81
N ALA A 351 -22.56 -8.81 -23.56
CA ALA A 351 -21.98 -10.05 -23.04
C ALA A 351 -20.54 -9.84 -22.53
N GLN A 352 -19.74 -9.04 -23.26
CA GLN A 352 -18.38 -8.71 -22.85
C GLN A 352 -18.35 -7.75 -21.64
N HIS A 353 -19.25 -6.77 -21.58
CA HIS A 353 -19.45 -5.93 -20.39
C HIS A 353 -19.74 -6.80 -19.16
N CYS A 354 -20.66 -7.75 -19.27
CA CYS A 354 -20.99 -8.69 -18.20
C CYS A 354 -19.76 -9.50 -17.75
N GLN A 355 -18.98 -10.04 -18.68
CA GLN A 355 -17.78 -10.83 -18.35
C GLN A 355 -16.73 -9.98 -17.62
N LEU A 356 -16.52 -8.75 -18.09
CA LEU A 356 -15.60 -7.81 -17.47
C LEU A 356 -16.06 -7.39 -16.06
N LEU A 357 -17.35 -7.08 -15.88
CA LEU A 357 -17.91 -6.70 -14.59
C LEU A 357 -17.80 -7.82 -13.57
N LYS A 358 -18.06 -9.08 -13.95
CA LYS A 358 -17.83 -10.25 -13.08
C LYS A 358 -16.38 -10.33 -12.61
N LYS A 359 -15.43 -10.19 -13.54
CA LYS A 359 -13.99 -10.18 -13.23
C LYS A 359 -13.59 -9.01 -12.32
N GLN A 360 -14.19 -7.83 -12.50
CA GLN A 360 -13.97 -6.67 -11.62
C GLN A 360 -14.52 -6.90 -10.21
N ILE A 361 -15.68 -7.56 -10.08
CA ILE A 361 -16.27 -7.95 -8.78
C ILE A 361 -15.35 -8.95 -8.07
N ASP A 362 -14.87 -9.98 -8.75
CA ASP A 362 -13.94 -10.97 -8.18
C ASP A 362 -12.66 -10.29 -7.68
N GLN A 363 -12.09 -9.40 -8.49
CA GLN A 363 -10.89 -8.65 -8.11
C GLN A 363 -11.14 -7.70 -6.93
N LEU A 364 -12.31 -7.05 -6.88
CA LEU A 364 -12.72 -6.22 -5.77
C LEU A 364 -12.85 -7.06 -4.47
N ASP A 365 -13.40 -8.26 -4.56
CA ASP A 365 -13.55 -9.19 -3.44
C ASP A 365 -12.19 -9.66 -2.91
N ILE A 366 -11.26 -10.05 -3.80
CA ILE A 366 -9.88 -10.39 -3.42
C ILE A 366 -9.20 -9.21 -2.71
N GLY A 367 -9.30 -8.01 -3.29
CA GLY A 367 -8.71 -6.80 -2.73
C GLY A 367 -9.28 -6.44 -1.36
N TRP A 368 -10.61 -6.58 -1.18
CA TRP A 368 -11.27 -6.38 0.10
C TRP A 368 -10.84 -7.42 1.15
N GLN A 369 -10.80 -8.70 0.80
CA GLN A 369 -10.38 -9.75 1.73
C GLN A 369 -8.93 -9.54 2.19
N ALA A 370 -8.02 -9.20 1.28
CA ALA A 370 -6.63 -8.86 1.63
C ALA A 370 -6.55 -7.64 2.57
N LEU A 371 -7.30 -6.57 2.28
CA LEU A 371 -7.37 -5.38 3.14
C LEU A 371 -8.01 -5.68 4.51
N SER A 372 -9.05 -6.50 4.56
CA SER A 372 -9.68 -6.93 5.81
C SER A 372 -8.70 -7.75 6.66
N SER A 373 -7.91 -8.63 6.03
CA SER A 373 -6.85 -9.38 6.72
C SER A 373 -5.76 -8.47 7.27
N GLU A 374 -5.36 -7.41 6.55
CA GLU A 374 -4.43 -6.39 7.05
C GLU A 374 -5.00 -5.69 8.31
N PHE A 375 -6.28 -5.32 8.31
CA PHE A 375 -6.91 -4.73 9.49
C PHE A 375 -6.93 -5.68 10.69
N TRP A 376 -7.23 -6.96 10.47
CA TRP A 376 -7.20 -7.96 11.55
C TRP A 376 -5.79 -8.19 12.08
N PHE A 377 -4.79 -8.19 11.19
CA PHE A 377 -3.39 -8.29 11.57
C PHE A 377 -2.94 -7.10 12.44
N ASN A 378 -3.29 -5.87 12.05
CA ASN A 378 -3.04 -4.67 12.84
C ASN A 378 -3.83 -4.63 14.16
N SER A 379 -5.06 -5.16 14.17
CA SER A 379 -5.87 -5.29 15.38
C SER A 379 -5.24 -6.29 16.36
N ALA A 380 -4.75 -7.43 15.86
CA ALA A 380 -4.04 -8.42 16.67
C ALA A 380 -2.73 -7.83 17.23
N ALA A 381 -1.99 -7.05 16.43
CA ALA A 381 -0.83 -6.30 16.90
C ALA A 381 -1.19 -5.33 18.04
N ALA A 382 -2.26 -4.54 17.88
CA ALA A 382 -2.73 -3.61 18.91
C ALA A 382 -3.06 -4.34 20.23
N MET A 383 -3.76 -5.48 20.11
CA MET A 383 -4.14 -6.29 21.26
C MET A 383 -2.91 -6.90 21.95
N LEU A 384 -1.96 -7.44 21.19
CA LEU A 384 -0.71 -7.98 21.75
C LEU A 384 0.09 -6.89 22.47
N LEU A 385 0.12 -5.67 21.94
CA LEU A 385 0.78 -4.54 22.57
C LEU A 385 0.07 -4.14 23.87
N ALA A 386 -1.27 -4.03 23.86
CA ALA A 386 -2.06 -3.74 25.05
C ALA A 386 -1.89 -4.81 26.14
N VAL A 387 -2.03 -6.08 25.78
CA VAL A 387 -1.90 -7.22 26.71
C VAL A 387 -0.47 -7.33 27.22
N GLY A 388 0.53 -7.26 26.35
CA GLY A 388 1.94 -7.32 26.72
C GLY A 388 2.32 -6.20 27.69
N PHE A 389 1.91 -4.96 27.39
CA PHE A 389 2.19 -3.83 28.27
C PHE A 389 1.46 -3.96 29.62
N SER A 390 0.17 -4.32 29.61
CA SER A 390 -0.62 -4.54 30.83
C SER A 390 -0.02 -5.65 31.70
N ALA A 391 0.35 -6.78 31.09
CA ALA A 391 0.95 -7.90 31.78
C ALA A 391 2.30 -7.52 32.42
N SER A 392 3.09 -6.67 31.76
CA SER A 392 4.36 -6.18 32.31
C SER A 392 4.19 -5.35 33.59
N MET A 393 3.01 -4.75 33.80
CA MET A 393 2.69 -3.98 35.01
C MET A 393 2.17 -4.87 36.15
N ILE A 394 1.58 -6.02 35.82
CA ILE A 394 1.01 -6.97 36.79
C ILE A 394 2.09 -7.93 37.31
N PHE A 395 2.97 -8.41 36.41
CA PHE A 395 4.00 -9.37 36.78
C PHE A 395 5.18 -8.69 37.49
N THR A 396 5.61 -9.30 38.60
CA THR A 396 6.77 -8.85 39.39
C THR A 396 8.05 -9.62 39.04
N ALA A 397 7.93 -10.83 38.50
CA ALA A 397 9.07 -11.66 38.12
C ALA A 397 9.82 -11.03 36.93
N PRO A 398 11.13 -10.71 37.04
CA PRO A 398 11.88 -10.01 36.00
C PRO A 398 11.86 -10.69 34.62
N ALA A 399 11.94 -12.03 34.60
CA ALA A 399 11.87 -12.81 33.37
C ALA A 399 10.51 -12.66 32.66
N MET A 400 9.41 -12.60 33.42
CA MET A 400 8.07 -12.38 32.88
C MET A 400 7.94 -10.97 32.29
N VAL A 401 8.48 -9.96 32.97
CA VAL A 401 8.49 -8.57 32.48
C VAL A 401 9.24 -8.46 31.15
N ILE A 402 10.39 -9.13 31.00
CA ILE A 402 11.13 -9.17 29.72
C ILE A 402 10.30 -9.83 28.62
N ALA A 403 9.66 -10.97 28.92
CA ALA A 403 8.80 -11.66 27.95
C ALA A 403 7.63 -10.77 27.49
N CYS A 404 7.02 -10.03 28.40
CA CYS A 404 5.96 -9.06 28.09
C CYS A 404 6.43 -7.95 27.15
N TYR A 405 7.62 -7.37 27.38
CA TYR A 405 8.19 -6.36 26.48
C TYR A 405 8.64 -6.95 25.13
N ALA A 406 9.07 -8.22 25.10
CA ALA A 406 9.35 -8.92 23.85
C ALA A 406 8.06 -9.12 23.01
N ILE A 407 6.93 -9.42 23.65
CA ILE A 407 5.61 -9.45 22.97
C ILE A 407 5.25 -8.07 22.41
N CYS A 408 5.49 -6.99 23.14
CA CYS A 408 5.26 -5.62 22.64
C CYS A 408 6.16 -5.31 21.43
N THR A 409 7.42 -5.75 21.48
CA THR A 409 8.39 -5.61 20.38
C THR A 409 7.90 -6.36 19.14
N PHE A 410 7.41 -7.60 19.32
CA PHE A 410 6.81 -8.39 18.25
C PHE A 410 5.56 -7.72 17.66
N ALA A 411 4.69 -7.14 18.51
CA ALA A 411 3.52 -6.40 18.07
C ALA A 411 3.87 -5.18 17.19
N VAL A 412 4.91 -4.41 17.56
CA VAL A 412 5.36 -3.30 16.72
C VAL A 412 5.97 -3.79 15.40
N ALA A 413 6.68 -4.92 15.42
CA ALA A 413 7.18 -5.57 14.22
C ALA A 413 6.04 -6.01 13.28
N MET A 414 4.89 -6.42 13.83
CA MET A 414 3.69 -6.70 13.04
C MET A 414 3.20 -5.43 12.32
N TYR A 415 3.09 -4.29 13.01
CA TYR A 415 2.71 -3.03 12.34
C TYR A 415 3.62 -2.69 11.16
N LEU A 416 4.93 -2.84 11.35
CA LEU A 416 5.93 -2.58 10.30
C LEU A 416 5.86 -3.61 9.15
N SER A 417 5.24 -4.77 9.37
CA SER A 417 5.12 -5.86 8.39
C SER A 417 3.72 -5.98 7.77
N ALA A 418 2.78 -5.13 8.14
CA ALA A 418 1.38 -5.21 7.72
C ALA A 418 1.20 -5.13 6.19
N GLY A 419 1.97 -4.27 5.52
CA GLY A 419 1.94 -4.18 4.05
C GLY A 419 2.42 -5.45 3.34
N ALA A 420 3.49 -6.08 3.86
CA ALA A 420 3.98 -7.36 3.34
C ALA A 420 2.98 -8.49 3.60
N TYR A 421 2.33 -8.49 4.77
CA TYR A 421 1.26 -9.43 5.10
C TYR A 421 0.05 -9.29 4.17
N LYS A 422 -0.41 -8.07 3.90
CA LYS A 422 -1.50 -7.79 2.95
C LYS A 422 -1.18 -8.36 1.57
N LYS A 423 0.04 -8.11 1.07
CA LYS A 423 0.49 -8.62 -0.23
C LYS A 423 0.52 -10.15 -0.26
N TYR A 424 1.00 -10.78 0.81
CA TYR A 424 0.95 -12.23 0.98
C TYR A 424 -0.50 -12.76 0.90
N GLN A 425 -1.43 -12.14 1.63
CA GLN A 425 -2.85 -12.52 1.62
C GLN A 425 -3.48 -12.34 0.23
N GLU A 426 -3.22 -11.22 -0.44
CA GLU A 426 -3.68 -10.97 -1.80
C GLU A 426 -3.21 -12.06 -2.78
N LYS A 427 -1.92 -12.44 -2.73
CA LYS A 427 -1.38 -13.49 -3.61
C LYS A 427 -1.88 -14.89 -3.25
N SER A 428 -2.14 -15.15 -1.97
CA SER A 428 -2.79 -16.39 -1.52
C SER A 428 -4.19 -16.53 -2.12
N LEU A 429 -4.99 -15.46 -2.04
CA LEU A 429 -6.35 -15.43 -2.59
C LEU A 429 -6.37 -15.51 -4.12
N GLN A 430 -5.40 -14.87 -4.80
CA GLN A 430 -5.24 -15.01 -6.26
C GLN A 430 -4.90 -16.44 -6.67
N LEU A 431 -4.06 -17.15 -5.91
CA LEU A 431 -3.78 -18.56 -6.14
C LEU A 431 -5.01 -19.45 -5.87
N GLU A 432 -5.78 -19.16 -4.81
CA GLU A 432 -7.03 -19.87 -4.54
C GLU A 432 -8.05 -19.69 -5.69
N TYR A 433 -8.23 -18.45 -6.15
CA TYR A 433 -9.07 -18.14 -7.30
C TYR A 433 -8.63 -18.90 -8.56
N ALA A 434 -7.33 -18.93 -8.83
CA ALA A 434 -6.74 -19.66 -9.95
C ALA A 434 -7.00 -21.18 -9.83
N ASN A 435 -6.88 -21.75 -8.62
CA ASN A 435 -7.17 -23.17 -8.39
C ASN A 435 -8.66 -23.53 -8.57
N ILE A 436 -9.57 -22.64 -8.19
CA ILE A 436 -11.02 -22.83 -8.39
C ILE A 436 -11.36 -22.78 -9.88
N HIS A 437 -10.77 -21.83 -10.62
CA HIS A 437 -11.01 -21.64 -12.06
C HIS A 437 -9.99 -22.38 -12.94
N LYS A 438 -9.43 -23.49 -12.46
CA LYS A 438 -8.36 -24.23 -13.15
C LYS A 438 -8.73 -24.68 -14.57
N SER A 439 -10.03 -24.84 -14.87
CA SER A 439 -10.52 -25.14 -16.22
C SER A 439 -10.51 -23.94 -17.18
N GLU A 440 -10.40 -22.72 -16.67
CA GLU A 440 -10.49 -21.46 -17.43
C GLU A 440 -9.13 -20.77 -17.58
N ILE A 441 -8.12 -21.18 -16.81
CA ILE A 441 -6.77 -20.61 -16.82
C ILE A 441 -5.75 -21.58 -17.39
N THR A 442 -4.66 -21.03 -17.95
CA THR A 442 -3.57 -21.85 -18.47
C THR A 442 -2.71 -22.42 -17.33
N GLN A 443 -1.99 -23.51 -17.61
CA GLN A 443 -1.02 -24.07 -16.66
C GLN A 443 0.09 -23.06 -16.31
N GLU A 444 0.45 -22.20 -17.26
CA GLU A 444 1.42 -21.13 -17.07
C GLU A 444 0.91 -20.05 -16.10
N GLU A 445 -0.36 -19.63 -16.23
CA GLU A 445 -0.99 -18.67 -15.30
C GLU A 445 -1.06 -19.23 -13.87
N LEU A 446 -1.38 -20.52 -13.72
CA LEU A 446 -1.38 -21.19 -12.43
C LEU A 446 0.02 -21.27 -11.82
N ALA A 447 1.04 -21.57 -12.64
CA ALA A 447 2.44 -21.58 -12.21
C ALA A 447 2.91 -20.18 -11.78
N ALA A 448 2.55 -19.14 -12.54
CA ALA A 448 2.85 -17.75 -12.22
C ALA A 448 2.17 -17.30 -10.91
N ALA A 449 0.89 -17.66 -10.69
CA ALA A 449 0.19 -17.39 -9.44
C ALA A 449 0.85 -18.09 -8.25
N THR A 450 1.29 -19.34 -8.44
CA THR A 450 2.01 -20.11 -7.42
C THR A 450 3.34 -19.46 -7.06
N GLN A 451 4.12 -19.04 -8.05
CA GLN A 451 5.40 -18.37 -7.85
C GLN A 451 5.21 -17.02 -7.14
N ALA A 452 4.21 -16.23 -7.55
CA ALA A 452 3.90 -14.95 -6.91
C ALA A 452 3.50 -15.13 -5.44
N TYR A 453 2.73 -16.16 -5.11
CA TYR A 453 2.40 -16.53 -3.74
C TYR A 453 3.64 -16.89 -2.92
N VAL A 454 4.51 -17.78 -3.42
CA VAL A 454 5.74 -18.20 -2.72
C VAL A 454 6.66 -16.99 -2.48
N GLN A 455 6.82 -16.11 -3.47
CA GLN A 455 7.61 -14.89 -3.34
C GLN A 455 7.03 -13.96 -2.27
N ALA A 456 5.71 -13.70 -2.29
CA ALA A 456 5.06 -12.84 -1.31
C ALA A 456 5.13 -13.42 0.11
N ARG A 457 4.99 -14.74 0.27
CA ARG A 457 5.16 -15.43 1.55
C ARG A 457 6.57 -15.27 2.10
N ASN A 458 7.59 -15.49 1.27
CA ASN A 458 8.98 -15.35 1.68
C ASN A 458 9.31 -13.89 2.02
N GLU A 459 8.82 -12.93 1.23
CA GLU A 459 8.96 -11.49 1.51
C GLU A 459 8.33 -11.13 2.86
N PHE A 460 7.14 -11.65 3.17
CA PHE A 460 6.49 -11.44 4.47
C PHE A 460 7.31 -12.03 5.63
N ILE A 461 7.73 -13.30 5.54
CA ILE A 461 8.51 -13.96 6.60
C ILE A 461 9.83 -13.21 6.84
N ILE A 462 10.55 -12.85 5.78
CA ILE A 462 11.80 -12.11 5.87
C ILE A 462 11.57 -10.72 6.47
N THR A 463 10.52 -10.02 6.05
CA THR A 463 10.17 -8.69 6.58
C THR A 463 9.86 -8.76 8.07
N MET A 464 9.06 -9.76 8.48
CA MET A 464 8.71 -9.97 9.88
C MET A 464 9.95 -10.32 10.71
N ALA A 465 10.79 -11.25 10.26
CA ALA A 465 12.02 -11.62 10.95
C ALA A 465 12.98 -10.42 11.07
N LYS A 466 13.16 -9.65 10.00
CA LYS A 466 13.96 -8.42 10.00
C LYS A 466 13.43 -7.41 11.03
N ASN A 467 12.12 -7.16 10.99
CA ASN A 467 11.45 -6.21 11.89
C ASN A 467 11.34 -6.71 13.33
N VAL A 468 11.61 -7.97 13.64
CA VAL A 468 11.67 -8.48 15.02
C VAL A 468 13.10 -8.46 15.56
N LEU A 469 14.06 -8.91 14.75
CA LEU A 469 15.41 -9.23 15.21
C LEU A 469 16.43 -8.11 14.99
N MET A 470 16.41 -7.45 13.82
CA MET A 470 17.50 -6.54 13.44
C MET A 470 17.65 -5.35 14.38
N PRO A 471 16.58 -4.68 14.84
CA PRO A 471 16.72 -3.51 15.70
C PRO A 471 17.23 -3.88 17.08
N THR A 472 16.76 -4.99 17.66
CA THR A 472 17.32 -5.52 18.91
C THR A 472 18.81 -5.84 18.73
N LEU A 473 19.19 -6.49 17.63
CA LEU A 473 20.59 -6.76 17.30
C LEU A 473 21.41 -5.46 17.23
N PHE A 474 20.97 -4.46 16.44
CA PHE A 474 21.67 -3.19 16.31
C PHE A 474 21.80 -2.43 17.63
N ILE A 475 20.73 -2.37 18.44
CA ILE A 475 20.75 -1.67 19.72
C ILE A 475 21.71 -2.36 20.68
N VAL A 476 21.64 -3.68 20.80
CA VAL A 476 22.55 -4.46 21.66
C VAL A 476 23.99 -4.32 21.19
N THR A 477 24.26 -4.48 19.89
CA THR A 477 25.62 -4.31 19.34
C THR A 477 26.13 -2.91 19.58
N TYR A 478 25.34 -1.86 19.33
CA TYR A 478 25.76 -0.47 19.55
C TYR A 478 26.05 -0.18 21.02
N ALA A 479 25.22 -0.71 21.93
CA ALA A 479 25.40 -0.53 23.35
C ALA A 479 26.66 -1.24 23.89
N ILE A 480 26.99 -2.42 23.37
CA ILE A 480 28.19 -3.17 23.77
C ILE A 480 29.46 -2.62 23.09
N CYS A 481 29.42 -2.36 21.79
CA CYS A 481 30.54 -1.92 20.96
C CYS A 481 30.05 -1.18 19.71
N TRP A 482 30.13 0.14 19.74
CA TRP A 482 29.67 1.00 18.64
C TRP A 482 30.46 0.76 17.33
N GLU A 483 31.74 0.38 17.41
CA GLU A 483 32.55 0.04 16.23
C GLU A 483 32.02 -1.21 15.52
N ALA A 484 31.67 -2.25 16.28
CA ALA A 484 31.05 -3.46 15.73
C ALA A 484 29.67 -3.15 15.12
N ALA A 485 28.91 -2.22 15.72
CA ALA A 485 27.64 -1.79 15.18
C ALA A 485 27.80 -1.05 13.84
N LEU A 486 28.87 -0.26 13.65
CA LEU A 486 29.17 0.37 12.37
C LEU A 486 29.48 -0.68 11.29
N VAL A 487 30.30 -1.69 11.61
CA VAL A 487 30.60 -2.79 10.68
C VAL A 487 29.33 -3.56 10.32
N LEU A 488 28.50 -3.90 11.31
CA LEU A 488 27.22 -4.56 11.08
C LEU A 488 26.28 -3.71 10.20
N THR A 489 26.27 -2.40 10.42
CA THR A 489 25.48 -1.46 9.61
C THR A 489 25.97 -1.43 8.18
N ALA A 490 27.27 -1.34 7.95
CA ALA A 490 27.87 -1.38 6.62
C ALA A 490 27.56 -2.71 5.90
N ALA A 491 27.69 -3.84 6.60
CA ALA A 491 27.36 -5.16 6.08
C ALA A 491 25.86 -5.27 5.72
N TYR A 492 24.98 -4.75 6.56
CA TYR A 492 23.54 -4.74 6.31
C TYR A 492 23.17 -3.86 5.12
N ILE A 493 23.77 -2.67 5.01
CA ILE A 493 23.59 -1.80 3.84
C ILE A 493 24.06 -2.53 2.58
N GLY A 494 25.24 -3.15 2.61
CA GLY A 494 25.76 -3.96 1.50
C GLY A 494 24.81 -5.09 1.09
N TYR A 495 24.28 -5.82 2.06
CA TYR A 495 23.28 -6.88 1.81
C TYR A 495 21.99 -6.33 1.18
N GLN A 496 21.48 -5.19 1.67
CA GLN A 496 20.26 -4.58 1.11
C GLN A 496 20.50 -4.05 -0.31
N LEU A 497 21.68 -3.50 -0.59
CA LEU A 497 22.09 -3.10 -1.94
C LEU A 497 22.19 -4.31 -2.86
N TYR A 498 22.80 -5.41 -2.39
CA TYR A 498 22.89 -6.65 -3.16
C TYR A 498 21.50 -7.24 -3.43
N SER A 499 20.63 -7.30 -2.43
CA SER A 499 19.26 -7.79 -2.61
C SER A 499 18.43 -6.91 -3.54
N ALA A 500 18.66 -5.60 -3.54
CA ALA A 500 18.04 -4.67 -4.48
C ALA A 500 18.58 -4.89 -5.91
N TYR A 501 19.88 -5.16 -6.04
CA TYR A 501 20.52 -5.49 -7.31
C TYR A 501 19.96 -6.77 -7.92
N THR A 502 19.90 -7.86 -7.14
CA THR A 502 19.36 -9.13 -7.63
C THR A 502 17.88 -8.99 -8.03
N LYS A 503 17.10 -8.24 -7.25
CA LYS A 503 15.69 -7.98 -7.59
C LYS A 503 15.55 -7.17 -8.89
N HIS A 504 16.41 -6.16 -9.09
CA HIS A 504 16.45 -5.40 -10.34
C HIS A 504 16.80 -6.29 -11.53
N LEU A 505 17.79 -7.17 -11.37
CA LEU A 505 18.13 -8.16 -12.40
C LEU A 505 16.97 -9.10 -12.71
N GLU A 506 16.27 -9.61 -11.69
CA GLU A 506 15.09 -10.48 -11.88
C GLU A 506 13.92 -9.76 -12.56
N GLU A 507 13.68 -8.49 -12.22
CA GLU A 507 12.64 -7.66 -12.84
C GLU A 507 12.95 -7.36 -14.31
N ASN A 508 14.23 -7.13 -14.64
CA ASN A 508 14.70 -6.94 -16.02
C ASN A 508 14.67 -8.26 -16.81
N ALA A 509 15.11 -9.37 -16.21
CA ALA A 509 15.08 -10.70 -16.85
C ALA A 509 13.65 -11.19 -17.11
N LYS A 510 12.67 -10.85 -16.26
CA LYS A 510 11.23 -11.08 -16.53
C LYS A 510 10.67 -10.16 -17.63
N GLY A 511 11.34 -9.04 -17.90
CA GLY A 511 11.10 -8.22 -19.08
C GLY A 511 11.60 -8.88 -20.36
N GLU A 512 12.77 -9.53 -20.31
CA GLU A 512 13.44 -10.16 -21.46
C GLU A 512 12.97 -11.60 -21.76
N THR A 513 12.56 -12.40 -20.78
CA THR A 513 12.06 -13.78 -21.02
C THR A 513 10.71 -13.82 -21.73
N VAL A 514 9.93 -12.73 -21.66
CA VAL A 514 8.75 -12.54 -22.51
C VAL A 514 9.16 -12.27 -23.97
N ASP A 515 10.35 -11.72 -24.22
CA ASP A 515 10.90 -11.49 -25.56
C ASP A 515 11.63 -12.73 -26.12
N SER A 516 12.35 -13.52 -25.31
CA SER A 516 13.13 -14.68 -25.79
C SER A 516 12.30 -15.93 -26.11
N ASN A 517 11.10 -16.08 -25.52
CA ASN A 517 10.16 -17.15 -25.90
C ASN A 517 9.42 -16.85 -27.22
N ILE A 518 9.64 -15.67 -27.82
CA ILE A 518 9.07 -15.28 -29.11
C ILE A 518 10.06 -15.52 -30.25
N GLU A 519 11.37 -15.40 -29.99
CA GLU A 519 12.40 -15.60 -31.04
C GLU A 519 12.65 -17.07 -31.41
N MET A 520 12.14 -18.05 -30.64
CA MET A 520 12.25 -19.47 -31.01
C MET A 520 11.10 -19.99 -31.89
N GLU A 521 10.05 -19.20 -32.15
CA GLU A 521 8.92 -19.61 -33.00
C GLU A 521 9.04 -19.12 -34.47
N ASP A 522 10.07 -18.35 -34.79
CA ASP A 522 10.38 -17.84 -36.15
C ASP A 522 11.71 -18.40 -36.71
N ALA A 523 12.04 -19.66 -36.43
CA ALA A 523 13.04 -20.38 -37.21
C ALA A 523 12.37 -20.95 -38.48
N PRO A 524 12.77 -20.54 -39.70
CA PRO A 524 12.13 -21.00 -40.92
C PRO A 524 12.34 -22.51 -41.12
N ALA A 525 11.23 -23.20 -41.36
CA ALA A 525 11.19 -24.61 -41.71
C ALA A 525 11.73 -24.83 -43.14
N GLU A 526 13.05 -24.78 -43.31
CA GLU A 526 13.72 -25.25 -44.53
C GLU A 526 15.02 -25.99 -44.19
N SER A 527 14.89 -27.25 -43.78
CA SER A 527 15.79 -28.35 -44.18
C SER A 527 15.34 -29.69 -43.57
N GLN A 528 14.17 -30.19 -43.95
CA GLN A 528 13.83 -31.61 -43.78
C GLN A 528 13.21 -32.15 -45.07
N SER A 529 14.03 -32.21 -46.11
CA SER A 529 13.71 -32.98 -47.33
C SER A 529 14.97 -33.66 -47.86
N LEU A 530 15.61 -34.49 -47.05
CA LEU A 530 16.58 -35.49 -47.51
C LEU A 530 16.91 -36.46 -46.38
N LEU A 531 16.14 -37.56 -46.31
CA LEU A 531 16.62 -38.94 -46.14
C LEU A 531 15.41 -39.84 -45.84
N LEU A 532 14.79 -40.34 -46.92
CA LEU A 532 14.18 -41.66 -46.93
C LEU A 532 15.26 -42.69 -46.63
N GLY A 533 14.98 -43.64 -45.73
CA GLY A 533 15.88 -44.76 -45.53
C GLY A 533 15.54 -45.67 -44.36
N THR A 534 14.57 -46.56 -44.58
CA THR A 534 14.60 -48.00 -44.20
C THR A 534 14.97 -48.41 -42.77
N GLY A 535 14.09 -49.18 -42.11
CA GLY A 535 14.54 -50.10 -41.06
C GLY A 535 13.47 -50.63 -40.12
N SER A 536 12.93 -51.80 -40.49
CA SER A 536 12.08 -52.72 -39.73
C SER A 536 12.57 -53.10 -38.31
N SER A 537 11.60 -53.57 -37.50
CA SER A 537 11.67 -54.63 -36.46
C SER A 537 12.64 -54.41 -35.28
N LEU A 538 12.20 -54.43 -34.02
CA LEU A 538 11.38 -55.44 -33.32
C LEU A 538 10.72 -54.78 -32.10
#